data_AF-A0A5N4A386-F1
#
_entry.id   AF-A0A5N4A386-F1
#
_cell.length_a   1.000
_cell.length_b   1.000
_cell.length_c   1.000
_cell.angle_alpha   90.00
_cell.angle_beta   90.00
_cell.angle_gamma   90.00
#
_symmetry.space_group_name_H-M   'P 1'
#
loop_
_entity.id
_entity.type
_entity.pdbx_description
1 polymer ?
#
loop_
_entity_poly.entity_id
_entity_poly.type
_entity_poly.pdbx_seq_one_letter_code
_entity_poly.pdbx_strand_id
1 'polypeptide(L)'
;MAAFGYKQWNLLGSLDREHSLLVARSYGKLHALSFALRRLKPAVYHKLEENTPDHIHRVLRLTEDRKVGLKAQMNLALSCLDKEEDRIAYKALEEYFGRVLETIQAAEAGAGDHSVLAHCESWINNYLIDYQARLATTAQ
;
A
#
# COMPACT_ATOMS: atom_id res chain seq x y z
N MET A 1 -16.28 -14.62 14.93
CA MET A 1 -16.98 -13.63 14.09
C MET A 1 -17.25 -14.27 12.75
N ALA A 2 -18.52 -14.36 12.34
CA ALA A 2 -18.86 -14.88 11.02
C ALA A 2 -18.37 -13.86 9.98
N ALA A 3 -17.37 -14.23 9.19
CA ALA A 3 -16.99 -13.42 8.03
C ALA A 3 -18.17 -13.44 7.07
N PHE A 4 -18.77 -12.27 6.79
CA PHE A 4 -19.94 -12.07 5.92
C PHE A 4 -19.63 -12.42 4.44
N GLY A 5 -19.23 -13.66 4.15
CA GLY A 5 -18.77 -14.08 2.81
C GLY A 5 -17.35 -13.66 2.45
N TYR A 6 -16.72 -12.78 3.24
CA TYR A 6 -15.34 -12.36 3.04
C TYR A 6 -14.35 -13.49 3.38
N LYS A 7 -13.31 -13.65 2.56
CA LYS A 7 -12.25 -14.62 2.79
C LYS A 7 -10.88 -13.95 2.72
N GLN A 8 -10.00 -14.36 3.62
CA GLN A 8 -8.59 -13.99 3.56
C GLN A 8 -7.92 -14.73 2.38
N TRP A 9 -6.96 -14.06 1.73
CA TRP A 9 -6.15 -14.70 0.69
C TRP A 9 -5.23 -15.78 1.28
N ASN A 10 -4.87 -16.78 0.46
CA ASN A 10 -3.88 -17.79 0.85
C ASN A 10 -2.52 -17.14 1.12
N LEU A 11 -2.07 -17.21 2.37
CA LEU A 11 -0.82 -16.60 2.85
C LEU A 11 0.44 -17.10 2.16
N LEU A 12 0.40 -18.32 1.64
CA LEU A 12 1.56 -18.96 0.98
C LEU A 12 1.54 -18.76 -0.54
N GLY A 13 0.47 -18.19 -1.09
CA GLY A 13 0.31 -17.96 -2.52
C GLY A 13 0.58 -16.50 -2.91
N SER A 14 1.21 -16.28 -4.05
CA SER A 14 1.22 -14.98 -4.69
C SER A 14 -0.21 -14.55 -5.05
N LEU A 15 -0.49 -13.25 -5.02
CA LEU A 15 -1.73 -12.73 -5.60
C LEU A 15 -1.70 -12.96 -7.11
N ASP A 16 -2.82 -13.41 -7.66
CA ASP A 16 -3.01 -13.29 -9.10
C ASP A 16 -3.22 -11.81 -9.48
N ARG A 17 -3.25 -11.57 -10.79
CA ARG A 17 -3.43 -10.23 -11.36
C ARG A 17 -4.74 -9.56 -10.90
N GLU A 18 -5.83 -10.32 -10.83
CA GLU A 18 -7.15 -9.76 -10.51
C GLU A 18 -7.24 -9.28 -9.07
N HIS A 19 -6.68 -10.06 -8.14
CA HIS A 19 -6.60 -9.67 -6.74
C HIS A 19 -5.61 -8.53 -6.53
N SER A 20 -4.47 -8.55 -7.23
CA SER A 20 -3.50 -7.44 -7.19
C SER A 20 -4.15 -6.12 -7.62
N LEU A 21 -4.93 -6.14 -8.71
CA LEU A 21 -5.66 -4.97 -9.18
C LEU A 21 -6.77 -4.54 -8.21
N LEU A 22 -7.47 -5.48 -7.58
CA LEU A 22 -8.49 -5.18 -6.57
C LEU A 22 -7.88 -4.45 -5.37
N VAL A 23 -6.74 -4.94 -4.86
CA VAL A 23 -6.02 -4.31 -3.75
C VAL A 23 -5.56 -2.92 -4.15
N ALA A 24 -4.87 -2.78 -5.30
CA ALA A 24 -4.37 -1.49 -5.78
C ALA A 24 -5.50 -0.45 -5.96
N ARG A 25 -6.64 -0.86 -6.55
CA ARG A 25 -7.82 0.02 -6.73
C ARG A 25 -8.44 0.43 -5.39
N SER A 26 -8.55 -0.51 -4.46
CA SER A 26 -9.12 -0.24 -3.13
C SER A 26 -8.23 0.73 -2.35
N TYR A 27 -6.92 0.56 -2.46
CA TYR A 27 -5.94 1.46 -1.85
C TYR A 27 -5.98 2.86 -2.47
N GLY A 28 -6.04 2.94 -3.80
CA GLY A 28 -6.21 4.22 -4.51
C GLY A 28 -7.47 4.96 -4.09
N LYS A 29 -8.59 4.25 -3.88
CA LYS A 29 -9.84 4.86 -3.37
C LYS A 29 -9.67 5.39 -1.95
N LEU A 30 -9.00 4.65 -1.07
CA LEU A 30 -8.72 5.12 0.30
C LEU A 30 -7.90 6.41 0.29
N HIS A 31 -6.81 6.45 -0.50
CA HIS A 31 -5.96 7.64 -0.63
C HIS A 31 -6.72 8.84 -1.22
N ALA A 32 -7.47 8.63 -2.31
CA ALA A 32 -8.26 9.69 -2.95
C ALA A 32 -9.34 10.23 -2.00
N LEU A 33 -10.02 9.35 -1.26
CA LEU A 33 -11.00 9.73 -0.25
C LEU A 33 -10.36 10.53 0.88
N SER A 34 -9.22 10.08 1.39
CA SER A 34 -8.47 10.80 2.43
C SER A 34 -8.09 12.21 1.98
N PHE A 35 -7.56 12.33 0.77
CA PHE A 35 -7.21 13.63 0.17
C PHE A 35 -8.43 14.53 0.00
N ALA A 36 -9.54 14.00 -0.52
CA ALA A 36 -10.79 14.74 -0.68
C ALA A 36 -11.39 15.15 0.69
N LEU A 37 -11.30 14.27 1.69
CA LEU A 37 -11.81 14.53 3.04
C LEU A 37 -11.07 15.67 3.71
N ARG A 38 -9.73 15.73 3.56
CA ARG A 38 -8.92 16.85 4.06
C ARG A 38 -9.39 18.19 3.52
N ARG A 39 -9.72 18.25 2.22
CA ARG A 39 -10.20 19.47 1.55
C ARG A 39 -11.65 19.80 1.88
N LEU A 40 -12.55 18.82 1.82
CA LEU A 40 -14.00 19.03 1.86
C LEU A 40 -14.58 18.97 3.27
N LYS A 41 -13.95 18.24 4.19
CA LYS A 41 -14.39 18.03 5.58
C LYS A 41 -13.20 17.97 6.55
N PRO A 42 -12.41 19.06 6.68
CA PRO A 42 -11.17 19.07 7.45
C PRO A 42 -11.34 18.64 8.92
N ALA A 43 -12.46 18.99 9.58
CA ALA A 43 -12.73 18.56 10.96
C ALA A 43 -12.83 17.03 11.11
N VAL A 44 -13.40 16.34 10.11
CA VAL A 44 -13.48 14.86 10.11
C VAL A 44 -12.10 14.28 9.86
N TYR A 45 -11.35 14.86 8.92
CA TYR A 45 -9.98 14.44 8.64
C TYR A 45 -9.08 14.57 9.87
N HIS A 46 -9.07 15.71 10.55
CA HIS A 46 -8.26 15.93 11.76
C HIS A 46 -8.62 14.95 12.88
N LYS A 47 -9.92 14.68 13.09
CA LYS A 47 -10.34 13.65 14.04
C LYS A 47 -9.77 12.27 13.68
N LEU A 48 -9.73 11.90 12.40
CA LEU A 48 -9.13 10.63 11.99
C LEU A 48 -7.62 10.64 12.23
N GLU A 49 -6.94 11.70 11.78
CA GLU A 49 -5.49 11.89 11.93
C GLU A 49 -5.04 11.77 13.39
N GLU A 50 -5.73 12.45 14.32
CA GLU A 50 -5.46 12.37 15.76
C GLU A 50 -5.61 10.94 16.32
N ASN A 51 -6.49 10.13 15.75
CA ASN A 51 -6.77 8.75 16.19
C ASN A 51 -5.99 7.69 15.41
N THR A 52 -5.23 8.08 14.38
CA THR A 52 -4.38 7.18 13.58
C THR A 52 -2.94 7.68 13.58
N PRO A 53 -2.27 7.75 14.75
CA PRO A 53 -0.88 8.16 14.82
C PRO A 53 0.00 7.22 13.99
N ASP A 54 0.98 7.78 13.28
CA ASP A 54 1.93 6.98 12.52
C ASP A 54 2.78 6.13 13.48
N HIS A 55 2.57 4.82 13.40
CA HIS A 55 3.35 3.82 14.13
C HIS A 55 4.43 3.17 13.27
N ILE A 56 4.33 3.31 11.94
CA ILE A 56 5.33 2.86 10.98
C ILE A 56 6.68 3.46 11.33
N HIS A 57 6.75 4.73 11.71
CA HIS A 57 8.02 5.41 12.02
C HIS A 57 8.75 4.81 13.23
N ARG A 58 8.01 4.26 14.21
CA ARG A 58 8.62 3.58 15.36
C ARG A 58 9.14 2.19 14.98
N VAL A 59 8.48 1.55 14.02
CA VAL A 59 8.80 0.22 13.49
C VAL A 59 9.90 0.28 12.41
N LEU A 60 9.95 1.34 11.61
CA LEU A 60 10.91 1.59 10.54
C LEU A 60 12.16 2.36 11.00
N ARG A 61 12.47 2.41 12.31
CA ARG A 61 13.87 2.60 12.72
C ARG A 61 14.63 1.39 12.21
N LEU A 62 15.11 1.49 10.97
CA LEU A 62 15.71 0.37 10.27
C LEU A 62 17.04 0.08 10.95
N THR A 63 17.02 -0.91 11.84
CA THR A 63 18.22 -1.64 12.19
C THR A 63 18.87 -2.15 10.90
N GLU A 64 20.17 -2.40 10.94
CA GLU A 64 20.89 -2.82 9.74
C GLU A 64 20.27 -4.08 9.11
N ASP A 65 19.81 -5.02 9.92
CA ASP A 65 19.08 -6.22 9.48
C ASP A 65 17.80 -5.88 8.70
N ARG A 66 17.04 -4.86 9.12
CA ARG A 66 15.83 -4.43 8.41
C ARG A 66 16.15 -3.74 7.09
N LYS A 67 17.27 -3.00 6.99
CA LYS A 67 17.73 -2.43 5.71
C LYS A 67 18.10 -3.53 4.72
N VAL A 68 18.79 -4.58 5.18
CA VAL A 68 19.13 -5.75 4.37
C VAL A 68 17.85 -6.44 3.87
N GLY A 69 16.88 -6.68 4.75
CA GLY A 69 15.60 -7.28 4.38
C GLY A 69 14.78 -6.42 3.40
N LEU A 70 14.79 -5.09 3.57
CA LEU A 70 14.14 -4.17 2.64
C LEU A 70 14.81 -4.21 1.25
N LYS A 71 16.14 -4.18 1.20
CA LYS A 71 16.91 -4.29 -0.05
C LYS A 71 16.67 -5.63 -0.76
N ALA A 72 16.57 -6.73 -0.01
CA ALA A 72 16.24 -8.04 -0.58
C ALA A 72 14.84 -8.04 -1.24
N GLN A 73 13.84 -7.43 -0.61
CA GLN A 73 12.50 -7.29 -1.18
C GLN A 73 12.50 -6.42 -2.45
N MET A 74 13.28 -5.34 -2.48
CA MET A 74 13.43 -4.49 -3.66
C MET A 74 14.08 -5.21 -4.83
N ASN A 75 15.15 -5.97 -4.56
CA ASN A 75 15.80 -6.79 -5.57
C ASN A 75 14.85 -7.86 -6.12
N LEU A 76 14.05 -8.48 -5.25
CA LEU A 76 13.03 -9.44 -5.66
C LEU A 76 11.99 -8.79 -6.58
N ALA A 77 11.49 -7.60 -6.22
CA ALA A 77 10.54 -6.86 -7.04
C ALA A 77 11.13 -6.50 -8.42
N LEU A 78 12.39 -6.07 -8.49
CA LEU A 78 13.08 -5.80 -9.77
C LEU A 78 13.29 -7.08 -10.60
N SER A 79 13.50 -8.23 -9.95
CA SER A 79 13.69 -9.50 -10.65
C SER A 79 12.44 -10.02 -11.35
N CYS A 80 11.27 -9.47 -11.02
CA CYS A 80 10.00 -9.79 -11.68
C CYS A 80 9.81 -9.04 -13.01
N LEU A 81 10.73 -8.13 -13.37
CA LEU A 81 10.67 -7.32 -14.59
C LEU A 81 11.75 -7.74 -15.57
N ASP A 82 11.42 -7.77 -16.85
CA ASP A 82 12.43 -7.91 -17.89
C ASP A 82 13.11 -6.55 -18.14
N LYS A 83 14.44 -6.51 -18.11
CA LYS A 83 15.19 -5.25 -18.22
C LYS A 83 15.00 -4.53 -19.55
N GLU A 84 14.74 -5.27 -20.63
CA GLU A 84 14.61 -4.72 -21.96
C GLU A 84 13.13 -4.46 -22.30
N GLU A 85 12.24 -5.42 -22.04
CA GLU A 85 10.80 -5.29 -22.32
C GLU A 85 10.15 -4.27 -21.37
N ASP A 86 10.49 -4.31 -20.07
CA ASP A 86 9.93 -3.43 -19.04
C ASP A 86 10.83 -2.22 -18.71
N ARG A 87 11.78 -1.87 -19.59
CA ARG A 87 12.85 -0.87 -19.34
C ARG A 87 12.40 0.41 -18.63
N ILE A 88 11.21 0.93 -18.95
CA ILE A 88 10.67 2.16 -18.36
C ILE A 88 10.30 1.92 -16.89
N ALA A 89 9.56 0.84 -16.62
CA ALA A 89 9.14 0.47 -15.27
C ALA A 89 10.34 0.03 -14.43
N TYR A 90 11.25 -0.76 -15.01
CA TYR A 90 12.49 -1.20 -14.35
C TYR A 90 13.30 0.01 -13.88
N LYS A 91 13.61 0.95 -14.78
CA LYS A 91 14.40 2.14 -14.44
C LYS A 91 13.72 3.00 -13.38
N ALA A 92 12.41 3.22 -13.50
CA ALA A 92 11.66 4.01 -12.52
C ALA A 92 11.69 3.36 -11.11
N LEU A 93 11.53 2.03 -11.04
CA LEU A 93 11.58 1.29 -9.78
C LEU A 93 12.99 1.23 -9.21
N GLU A 94 14.01 1.05 -10.04
CA GLU A 94 15.41 1.05 -9.61
C GLU A 94 15.81 2.41 -9.01
N GLU A 95 15.45 3.51 -9.68
CA GLU A 95 15.68 4.88 -9.19
C GLU A 95 14.91 5.16 -7.89
N TYR A 96 13.67 4.67 -7.78
CA TYR A 96 12.87 4.79 -6.58
C TYR A 96 13.48 4.01 -5.41
N PHE A 97 13.85 2.74 -5.64
CA PHE A 97 14.47 1.88 -4.62
C PHE A 97 15.84 2.39 -4.17
N GLY A 98 16.62 3.00 -5.08
CA GLY A 98 17.89 3.65 -4.74
C GLY A 98 17.75 4.79 -3.73
N ARG A 99 16.58 5.44 -3.66
CA ARG A 99 16.29 6.58 -2.77
C ARG A 99 15.18 6.31 -1.76
N VAL A 100 14.80 5.06 -1.58
CA VAL A 100 13.64 4.71 -0.75
C VAL A 100 13.82 5.14 0.70
N LEU A 101 15.03 5.05 1.24
CA LEU A 101 15.33 5.46 2.61
C LEU A 101 15.19 6.97 2.79
N GLU A 102 15.71 7.74 1.84
CA GLU A 102 15.57 9.20 1.79
C GLU A 102 14.09 9.59 1.63
N THR A 103 13.34 8.84 0.83
CA THR A 103 11.91 9.07 0.61
C THR A 103 11.10 8.83 1.88
N ILE A 104 11.41 7.76 2.62
CA ILE A 104 10.79 7.47 3.92
C ILE A 104 11.13 8.58 4.93
N GLN A 105 12.39 9.00 5.01
CA GLN A 105 12.83 10.08 5.90
C GLN A 105 12.21 11.44 5.54
N ALA A 106 12.05 11.74 4.25
CA ALA A 106 11.39 12.95 3.80
C ALA A 106 9.89 12.94 4.15
N ALA A 107 9.23 11.78 4.02
CA ALA A 107 7.85 11.61 4.45
C ALA A 107 7.70 11.72 5.98
N GLU A 108 8.71 11.29 6.75
CA GLU A 108 8.80 11.45 8.22
C GLU A 108 8.94 12.93 8.64
N ALA A 109 9.72 13.71 7.90
CA ALA A 109 10.04 15.09 8.25
C ALA A 109 8.85 16.06 8.13
N GLY A 110 7.74 15.65 7.51
CA GLY A 110 6.50 16.41 7.54
C GLY A 110 5.45 15.95 6.54
N ALA A 111 4.18 16.06 6.94
CA ALA A 111 3.05 15.89 6.06
C ALA A 111 3.00 17.05 5.05
N GLY A 112 3.25 16.76 3.77
CA GLY A 112 3.11 17.74 2.70
C GLY A 112 1.65 17.96 2.29
N ASP A 113 1.46 18.88 1.34
CA ASP A 113 0.18 19.16 0.69
C ASP A 113 -0.43 17.97 -0.05
N HIS A 114 0.26 16.83 -0.11
CA HIS A 114 -0.19 15.60 -0.76
C HIS A 114 -0.24 14.39 0.19
N SER A 115 -0.06 14.60 1.50
CA SER A 115 -0.19 13.55 2.49
C SER A 115 -1.63 13.04 2.60
N VAL A 116 -1.74 11.72 2.82
CA VAL A 116 -2.99 10.99 2.94
C VAL A 116 -2.90 10.01 4.11
N LEU A 117 -4.06 9.62 4.65
CA LEU A 117 -4.17 8.50 5.57
C LEU A 117 -3.88 7.20 4.82
N ALA A 118 -2.98 6.40 5.39
CA ALA A 118 -2.55 5.12 4.82
C ALA A 118 -2.78 3.98 5.82
N HIS A 119 -2.80 2.75 5.31
CA HIS A 119 -2.82 1.56 6.14
C HIS A 119 -1.38 1.02 6.31
N CYS A 120 -0.86 1.14 7.52
CA CYS A 120 0.55 0.92 7.86
C CYS A 120 1.06 -0.50 7.56
N GLU A 121 0.21 -1.52 7.63
CA GLU A 121 0.60 -2.90 7.35
C GLU A 121 -0.25 -3.45 6.21
N SER A 122 -0.14 -2.85 5.02
CA SER A 122 -0.89 -3.28 3.83
C SER A 122 -0.33 -4.56 3.18
N TRP A 123 0.10 -5.51 4.00
CA TRP A 123 0.44 -6.84 3.52
C TRP A 123 -0.84 -7.59 3.13
N ILE A 124 -0.70 -8.48 2.14
CA ILE A 124 -1.82 -9.17 1.52
C ILE A 124 -2.67 -9.95 2.53
N ASN A 125 -2.05 -10.42 3.62
CA ASN A 125 -2.72 -11.13 4.71
C ASN A 125 -3.74 -10.28 5.50
N ASN A 126 -3.65 -8.96 5.40
CA ASN A 126 -4.54 -8.04 6.11
C ASN A 126 -5.78 -7.68 5.29
N TYR A 127 -5.92 -8.21 4.07
CA TYR A 127 -7.10 -8.01 3.25
C TYR A 127 -8.08 -9.18 3.36
N LEU A 128 -9.34 -8.80 3.57
CA LEU A 128 -10.50 -9.68 3.44
C LEU A 128 -11.19 -9.36 2.12
N ILE A 129 -11.32 -10.36 1.25
CA ILE A 129 -11.89 -10.21 -0.10
C ILE A 129 -13.32 -10.75 -0.11
N ASP A 130 -14.26 -9.92 -0.56
CA ASP A 130 -15.63 -10.36 -0.85
C ASP A 130 -15.73 -10.88 -2.28
N TYR A 131 -15.99 -12.18 -2.40
CA TYR A 131 -16.20 -12.84 -3.68
C TYR A 131 -17.66 -12.81 -4.14
N GLN A 132 -18.60 -12.51 -3.24
CA GLN A 132 -20.03 -12.46 -3.53
C GLN A 132 -20.44 -11.13 -4.19
N ALA A 133 -19.76 -10.02 -3.85
CA ALA A 133 -20.00 -8.71 -4.48
C ALA A 133 -19.80 -8.70 -6.01
N ARG A 134 -18.95 -9.58 -6.58
CA ARG A 134 -18.76 -9.69 -8.05
C ARG A 134 -19.89 -10.42 -8.77
N LEU A 135 -20.69 -11.24 -8.08
CA LEU A 135 -21.83 -11.96 -8.69
C LEU A 135 -23.07 -11.09 -8.83
N ALA A 136 -23.12 -9.92 -8.19
CA ALA A 136 -24.28 -9.02 -8.23
C ALA A 136 -24.25 -8.03 -9.41
N THR A 137 -23.12 -7.85 -10.09
CA THR A 137 -22.95 -6.84 -11.16
C THR A 137 -23.02 -7.38 -12.59
N THR A 138 -23.34 -8.66 -12.77
CA THR A 138 -23.56 -9.29 -14.10
C THR A 138 -25.03 -9.63 -14.39
N ALA A 139 -25.95 -9.17 -13.54
CA ALA A 139 -27.40 -9.31 -13.76
C ALA A 139 -28.06 -7.93 -13.76
N GLN A 140 -27.91 -7.19 -14.87
CA GLN A 140 -28.79 -6.08 -15.27
C GLN A 140 -28.71 -5.89 -16.77
#